data_AF-A0A0A9XCS2-F1
#
_entry.id   AF-A0A0A9XCS2-F1
#
_cell.length_a   1.000
_cell.length_b   1.000
_cell.length_c   1.000
_cell.angle_alpha   90.00
_cell.angle_beta   90.00
_cell.angle_gamma   90.00
#
_symmetry.space_group_name_H-M   'P 1'
#
loop_
_entity.id
_entity.type
_entity.pdbx_description
1 polymer ?
#
loop_
_entity_poly.entity_id
_entity_poly.type
_entity_poly.pdbx_seq_one_letter_code
_entity_poly.pdbx_strand_id
1 'polypeptide(L)'
;GLNINFMPVYVNCNQWDQDFNSLSNFLSEHTDLNYVLAGDFNVRIAEEQGVNEVIGMEMGSFSVSRNSKDKTLNSRGTKFLDMCSDFGLVVLNGRSKGDADGDYTFISRRGSSVCDLACVSLEVVSHISDFWVLTETFSDHLPITFGVPMGDGGPSVSLLPRLRWDPNR
;
A
#
# COMPACT_ATOMS: atom_id res chain seq x y z
N GLY A 1 -14.77 13.63 12.72
CA GLY A 1 -14.60 12.36 11.99
C GLY A 1 -13.14 12.17 11.69
N LEU A 2 -12.71 10.93 11.45
CA LEU A 2 -11.34 10.62 11.00
C LEU A 2 -11.08 11.34 9.66
N ASN A 3 -9.93 12.00 9.50
CA ASN A 3 -9.53 12.56 8.20
C ASN A 3 -8.53 11.61 7.55
N ILE A 4 -8.84 11.11 6.35
CA ILE A 4 -8.02 10.17 5.59
C ILE A 4 -7.42 10.91 4.40
N ASN A 5 -6.10 10.85 4.27
CA ASN A 5 -5.38 11.46 3.17
C ASN A 5 -5.02 10.39 2.14
N PHE A 6 -5.55 10.51 0.93
CA PHE A 6 -5.17 9.62 -0.16
C PHE A 6 -3.93 10.17 -0.86
N MET A 7 -2.88 9.36 -0.89
CA MET A 7 -1.62 9.67 -1.57
C MET A 7 -1.32 8.59 -2.61
N PRO A 8 -1.58 8.85 -3.91
CA PRO A 8 -1.14 7.96 -4.96
C PRO A 8 0.39 7.98 -5.06
N VAL A 9 1.01 6.80 -5.14
CA VAL A 9 2.46 6.64 -5.12
C VAL A 9 2.97 6.07 -6.44
N TYR A 10 4.09 6.61 -6.92
CA TYR A 10 4.94 5.99 -7.92
C TYR A 10 6.39 6.22 -7.51
N VAL A 11 7.14 5.16 -7.23
CA VAL A 11 8.57 5.23 -6.91
C VAL A 11 9.35 4.75 -8.12
N ASN A 12 10.06 5.66 -8.79
CA ASN A 12 10.77 5.34 -10.04
C ASN A 12 11.85 4.27 -9.80
N CYS A 13 11.79 3.16 -10.54
CA CYS A 13 12.74 2.06 -10.37
C CYS A 13 14.21 2.43 -10.66
N ASN A 14 14.46 3.45 -11.49
CA ASN A 14 15.80 3.94 -11.83
C ASN A 14 16.36 4.92 -10.79
N GLN A 15 15.47 5.62 -10.08
CA GLN A 15 15.82 6.64 -9.08
C GLN A 15 15.28 6.29 -7.69
N TRP A 16 15.15 4.98 -7.42
CA TRP A 16 14.32 4.45 -6.36
C TRP A 16 14.68 4.99 -4.98
N ASP A 17 15.97 5.04 -4.63
CA ASP A 17 16.38 5.53 -3.31
C ASP A 17 16.02 7.02 -3.11
N GLN A 18 16.07 7.84 -4.16
CA GLN A 18 15.71 9.26 -4.06
C GLN A 18 14.21 9.46 -3.87
N ASP A 19 13.40 8.77 -4.68
CA ASP A 19 11.94 8.87 -4.60
C ASP A 19 11.43 8.27 -3.28
N PHE A 20 11.98 7.14 -2.87
CA PHE A 20 11.66 6.49 -1.60
C PHE A 20 12.04 7.37 -0.40
N ASN A 21 13.24 7.96 -0.39
CA ASN A 21 13.63 8.89 0.67
C ASN A 21 12.73 10.14 0.71
N SER A 22 12.29 10.63 -0.45
CA SER A 22 11.36 11.77 -0.52
C SER A 22 10.00 11.42 0.10
N LEU A 23 9.49 10.21 -0.18
CA LEU A 23 8.29 9.68 0.45
C LEU A 23 8.45 9.54 1.97
N SER A 24 9.53 8.91 2.43
CA SER A 24 9.79 8.73 3.87
C SER A 24 9.94 10.06 4.61
N ASN A 25 10.64 11.03 4.00
CA ASN A 25 10.75 12.38 4.57
C ASN A 25 9.39 13.05 4.68
N PHE A 26 8.56 12.96 3.64
CA PHE A 26 7.20 13.51 3.67
C PHE A 26 6.38 12.92 4.82
N LEU A 27 6.40 11.60 5.01
CA LEU A 27 5.72 10.93 6.12
C LEU A 27 6.25 11.38 7.48
N SER A 28 7.57 11.57 7.60
CA SER A 28 8.20 12.03 8.84
C SER A 28 7.86 13.48 9.22
N GLU A 29 7.61 14.33 8.22
CA GLU A 29 7.23 15.74 8.40
C GLU A 29 5.74 15.89 8.74
N HIS A 30 4.92 14.87 8.47
CA HIS A 30 3.47 14.91 8.56
C HIS A 30 2.92 13.69 9.31
N THR A 31 3.47 13.41 10.49
CA THR A 31 3.08 12.26 11.33
C THR A 31 1.69 12.41 11.97
N ASP A 32 1.09 13.59 11.91
CA ASP A 32 -0.24 13.91 12.42
C ASP A 32 -1.38 13.55 11.44
N LEU A 33 -1.04 13.15 10.21
CA LEU A 33 -2.01 12.77 9.18
C LEU A 33 -2.21 11.26 9.12
N ASN A 34 -3.43 10.83 8.82
CA ASN A 34 -3.73 9.45 8.50
C ASN A 34 -3.72 9.24 6.99
N TYR A 35 -3.10 8.16 6.52
CA TYR A 35 -2.84 7.94 5.10
C TYR A 35 -3.51 6.69 4.54
N VAL A 36 -3.84 6.78 3.26
CA VAL A 36 -3.90 5.63 2.35
C VAL A 36 -2.89 5.90 1.25
N LEU A 37 -1.83 5.11 1.22
CA LEU A 37 -0.80 5.12 0.17
C LEU A 37 -1.12 4.01 -0.81
N ALA A 38 -1.22 4.31 -2.10
CA ALA A 38 -1.52 3.30 -3.10
C ALA A 38 -0.84 3.56 -4.44
N GLY A 39 -0.21 2.53 -5.01
CA GLY A 39 0.38 2.60 -6.35
C GLY A 39 1.66 1.77 -6.48
N ASP A 40 2.46 2.04 -7.50
CA ASP A 40 3.66 1.27 -7.82
C ASP A 40 4.85 1.72 -6.97
N PHE A 41 5.23 0.88 -6.01
CA PHE A 41 6.39 1.12 -5.15
C PHE A 41 7.69 0.56 -5.74
N ASN A 42 7.63 -0.21 -6.84
CA ASN A 42 8.78 -0.93 -7.40
C ASN A 42 9.54 -1.79 -6.36
N VAL A 43 8.79 -2.40 -5.45
CA VAL A 43 9.28 -3.31 -4.40
C VAL A 43 8.65 -4.70 -4.54
N ARG A 44 9.24 -5.70 -3.88
CA ARG A 44 8.65 -7.04 -3.72
C ARG A 44 8.85 -7.46 -2.26
N ILE A 45 7.75 -7.75 -1.56
CA ILE A 45 7.74 -7.97 -0.11
C ILE A 45 7.35 -9.41 0.28
N ALA A 46 7.43 -10.38 -0.64
CA ALA A 46 7.02 -11.77 -0.43
C ALA A 46 5.66 -11.86 0.28
N GLU A 47 5.58 -12.59 1.40
CA GLU A 47 4.43 -12.67 2.34
C GLU A 47 4.69 -11.90 3.64
N GLU A 48 5.73 -11.05 3.64
CA GLU A 48 6.17 -10.34 4.83
C GLU A 48 5.22 -9.23 5.25
N GLN A 49 5.53 -8.66 6.42
CA GLN A 49 4.69 -7.80 7.27
C GLN A 49 3.81 -8.60 8.25
N GLY A 50 4.41 -9.47 9.06
CA GLY A 50 3.70 -10.03 10.20
C GLY A 50 3.21 -8.92 11.12
N VAL A 51 1.90 -8.88 11.40
CA VAL A 51 1.33 -7.98 12.40
C VAL A 51 1.18 -8.74 13.71
N ASN A 52 1.42 -8.11 14.86
CA ASN A 52 1.24 -8.78 16.14
C ASN A 52 -0.26 -8.86 16.51
N GLU A 53 -0.63 -9.73 17.45
CA GLU A 53 -2.03 -9.94 17.82
C GLU A 53 -2.72 -8.67 18.35
N VAL A 54 -1.98 -7.79 19.03
CA VAL A 54 -2.53 -6.54 19.60
C VAL A 54 -2.98 -5.61 18.48
N ILE A 55 -2.11 -5.35 17.51
CA ILE A 55 -2.42 -4.56 16.31
C ILE A 55 -3.51 -5.27 15.50
N GLY A 56 -3.49 -6.61 15.45
CA GLY A 56 -4.51 -7.42 14.79
C GLY A 56 -5.93 -7.17 15.28
N MET A 57 -6.12 -6.79 16.56
CA MET A 57 -7.45 -6.44 17.09
C MET A 57 -8.01 -5.16 16.46
N GLU A 58 -7.14 -4.27 15.98
CA GLU A 58 -7.50 -3.00 15.33
C GLU A 58 -7.71 -3.17 13.81
N MET A 59 -7.35 -4.34 13.25
CA MET A 59 -7.42 -4.61 11.81
C MET A 59 -8.83 -4.91 11.27
N GLY A 60 -9.84 -4.96 12.14
CA GLY A 60 -11.22 -5.23 11.73
C GLY A 60 -11.36 -6.58 11.03
N SER A 61 -11.78 -6.58 9.75
CA SER A 61 -11.94 -7.80 8.95
C SER A 61 -10.68 -8.25 8.22
N PHE A 62 -9.57 -7.52 8.33
CA PHE A 62 -8.32 -7.88 7.66
C PHE A 62 -7.53 -8.91 8.47
N SER A 63 -6.92 -9.87 7.78
CA SER A 63 -6.06 -10.88 8.38
C SER A 63 -4.75 -10.29 8.91
N VAL A 64 -4.32 -10.79 10.08
CA VAL A 64 -3.04 -10.45 10.74
C VAL A 64 -1.84 -11.01 9.95
N SER A 65 -2.03 -12.11 9.24
CA SER A 65 -1.08 -12.64 8.27
C SER A 65 -1.40 -12.16 6.86
N ARG A 66 -0.38 -12.05 6.02
CA ARG A 66 -0.49 -11.63 4.63
C ARG A 66 -0.13 -12.80 3.71
N ASN A 67 -0.95 -13.04 2.70
CA ASN A 67 -0.64 -13.96 1.60
C ASN A 67 -0.11 -13.20 0.38
N SER A 68 0.61 -13.90 -0.49
CA SER A 68 1.09 -13.33 -1.75
C SER A 68 1.43 -14.43 -2.74
N LYS A 69 0.98 -14.29 -4.00
CA LYS A 69 1.44 -15.12 -5.13
C LYS A 69 2.89 -14.80 -5.52
N ASP A 70 3.37 -13.62 -5.18
CA ASP A 70 4.78 -13.26 -5.29
C ASP A 70 5.51 -13.57 -3.97
N LYS A 71 6.36 -14.60 -3.96
CA LYS A 71 7.14 -15.03 -2.80
C LYS A 71 8.54 -14.37 -2.71
N THR A 72 8.83 -13.40 -3.58
CA THR A 72 10.14 -12.76 -3.59
C THR A 72 10.19 -11.57 -2.64
N LEU A 73 11.17 -11.57 -1.74
CA LEU A 73 11.56 -10.40 -0.96
C LEU A 73 12.83 -9.80 -1.59
N ASN A 74 12.78 -8.53 -1.98
CA ASN A 74 13.97 -7.81 -2.45
C ASN A 74 14.43 -6.76 -1.41
N SER A 75 15.64 -6.23 -1.59
CA SER A 75 16.23 -5.25 -0.66
C SER A 75 15.39 -3.97 -0.51
N ARG A 76 14.72 -3.55 -1.59
CA ARG A 76 13.77 -2.44 -1.59
C ARG A 76 12.52 -2.76 -0.76
N GLY A 77 12.05 -4.00 -0.84
CA GLY A 77 10.96 -4.53 -0.03
C GLY A 77 11.28 -4.52 1.46
N THR A 78 12.51 -4.91 1.84
CA THR A 78 12.97 -4.78 3.23
C THR A 78 12.90 -3.33 3.72
N LYS A 79 13.46 -2.37 2.97
CA LYS A 79 13.38 -0.94 3.31
C LYS A 79 11.94 -0.43 3.42
N PHE A 80 11.07 -0.87 2.52
CA PHE A 80 9.65 -0.51 2.54
C PHE A 80 8.94 -1.06 3.78
N LEU A 81 9.25 -2.29 4.21
CA LEU A 81 8.70 -2.88 5.42
C LEU A 81 9.18 -2.13 6.68
N ASP A 82 10.46 -1.75 6.72
CA ASP A 82 11.01 -0.93 7.81
C ASP A 82 10.27 0.41 7.90
N MET A 83 10.09 1.11 6.76
CA MET A 83 9.29 2.33 6.69
C MET A 83 7.84 2.11 7.17
N CYS A 84 7.21 1.00 6.79
CA CYS A 84 5.87 0.69 7.28
C CYS A 84 5.84 0.50 8.80
N SER A 85 6.86 -0.14 9.38
CA SER A 85 6.98 -0.29 10.83
C SER A 85 7.19 1.06 11.52
N ASP A 86 8.05 1.91 10.98
CA ASP A 86 8.38 3.22 11.55
C ASP A 86 7.18 4.19 11.58
N PHE A 87 6.29 4.10 10.57
CA PHE A 87 5.12 4.98 10.43
C PHE A 87 3.78 4.32 10.74
N GLY A 88 3.77 3.10 11.30
CA GLY A 88 2.53 2.41 11.67
C GLY A 88 1.61 2.11 10.48
N LEU A 89 2.19 1.76 9.32
CA LEU A 89 1.46 1.45 8.10
C LEU A 89 1.23 -0.05 7.93
N VAL A 90 0.01 -0.42 7.55
CA VAL A 90 -0.41 -1.81 7.28
C VAL A 90 -0.68 -1.97 5.79
N VAL A 91 -0.02 -2.94 5.14
CA VAL A 91 -0.26 -3.31 3.74
C VAL A 91 -1.55 -4.12 3.64
N LEU A 92 -2.45 -3.73 2.73
CA LEU A 92 -3.75 -4.36 2.53
C LEU A 92 -3.70 -5.60 1.62
N ASN A 93 -2.81 -5.60 0.62
CA ASN A 93 -2.65 -6.72 -0.32
C ASN A 93 -2.47 -8.04 0.43
N GLY A 94 -3.23 -9.07 0.08
CA GLY A 94 -3.11 -10.39 0.67
C GLY A 94 -3.77 -10.59 2.03
N ARG A 95 -4.57 -9.63 2.52
CA ARG A 95 -5.17 -9.69 3.87
C ARG A 95 -6.69 -9.62 3.88
N SER A 96 -7.28 -9.14 2.80
CA SER A 96 -8.71 -8.95 2.70
C SER A 96 -9.41 -10.22 2.19
N LYS A 97 -10.74 -10.26 2.28
CA LYS A 97 -11.49 -11.35 1.66
C LYS A 97 -11.42 -11.28 0.13
N GLY A 98 -11.39 -10.07 -0.41
CA GLY A 98 -11.29 -9.79 -1.85
C GLY A 98 -9.95 -10.16 -2.49
N ASP A 99 -8.89 -10.28 -1.69
CA ASP A 99 -7.53 -10.58 -2.13
C ASP A 99 -6.85 -11.61 -1.20
N ALA A 100 -7.59 -12.65 -0.81
CA ALA A 100 -7.12 -13.60 0.20
C ALA A 100 -5.87 -14.39 -0.22
N ASP A 101 -5.64 -14.56 -1.53
CA ASP A 101 -4.46 -15.26 -2.07
C ASP A 101 -3.28 -14.32 -2.37
N GLY A 102 -3.48 -13.00 -2.26
CA GLY A 102 -2.49 -11.97 -2.59
C GLY A 102 -2.10 -11.96 -4.07
N ASP A 103 -3.04 -11.57 -4.92
CA ASP A 103 -2.93 -11.63 -6.36
C ASP A 103 -1.82 -10.76 -6.95
N TYR A 104 -1.27 -11.20 -8.09
CA TYR A 104 -0.28 -10.42 -8.84
C TYR A 104 -0.86 -9.08 -9.25
N THR A 105 -0.10 -8.02 -9.10
CA THR A 105 -0.49 -6.67 -9.53
C THR A 105 0.20 -6.27 -10.84
N PHE A 106 1.21 -7.05 -11.25
CA PHE A 106 1.94 -6.86 -12.48
C PHE A 106 2.18 -8.20 -13.15
N ILE A 107 1.89 -8.27 -14.45
CA ILE A 107 2.07 -9.45 -15.29
C ILE A 107 2.65 -9.01 -16.63
N SER A 108 3.85 -9.48 -16.93
CA SER A 108 4.52 -9.23 -18.21
C SER A 108 5.05 -10.53 -18.82
N ARG A 109 5.58 -10.45 -20.04
CA ARG A 109 6.29 -11.58 -20.68
C ARG A 109 7.52 -12.05 -19.90
N ARG A 110 8.07 -11.23 -19.00
CA ARG A 110 9.27 -11.52 -18.21
C ARG A 110 8.97 -12.13 -16.85
N GLY A 111 7.69 -12.23 -16.48
CA GLY A 111 7.24 -12.72 -15.19
C GLY A 111 6.19 -11.81 -14.58
N SER A 112 5.79 -12.16 -13.36
CA SER A 112 4.77 -11.48 -12.57
C SER A 112 5.29 -11.10 -11.18
N SER A 113 4.70 -10.06 -10.61
CA SER A 113 5.05 -9.56 -9.28
C SER A 113 3.86 -8.91 -8.58
N VAL A 114 4.00 -8.75 -7.27
CA VAL A 114 3.15 -7.87 -6.45
C VAL A 114 4.00 -6.66 -6.10
N CYS A 115 3.89 -5.60 -6.92
CA CYS A 115 4.69 -4.36 -6.78
C CYS A 115 3.84 -3.10 -6.65
N ASP A 116 2.55 -3.19 -6.99
CA ASP A 116 1.55 -2.16 -6.71
C ASP A 116 0.91 -2.49 -5.36
N LEU A 117 1.22 -1.70 -4.35
CA LEU A 117 0.76 -1.94 -2.99
C LEU A 117 -0.25 -0.88 -2.59
N ALA A 118 -1.17 -1.24 -1.70
CA ALA A 118 -1.91 -0.29 -0.88
C ALA A 118 -1.52 -0.50 0.59
N CYS A 119 -1.08 0.54 1.27
CA CYS A 119 -0.87 0.53 2.71
C CYS A 119 -1.53 1.73 3.38
N VAL A 120 -1.98 1.54 4.61
CA VAL A 120 -2.80 2.50 5.35
C VAL A 120 -2.28 2.68 6.75
N SER A 121 -2.46 3.86 7.34
CA SER A 121 -2.22 4.05 8.77
C SER A 121 -3.07 3.07 9.58
N LEU A 122 -2.54 2.60 10.72
CA LEU A 122 -3.24 1.65 11.58
C LEU A 122 -4.63 2.17 12.00
N GLU A 123 -4.77 3.46 12.24
CA GLU A 123 -6.02 4.14 12.58
C GLU A 123 -7.05 4.11 11.44
N VAL A 124 -6.63 3.83 10.21
CA VAL A 124 -7.46 3.81 9.00
C VAL A 124 -7.90 2.40 8.62
N VAL A 125 -7.16 1.36 9.00
CA VAL A 125 -7.38 0.00 8.49
C VAL A 125 -8.80 -0.51 8.74
N SER A 126 -9.37 -0.25 9.92
CA SER A 126 -10.74 -0.65 10.29
C SER A 126 -11.82 0.11 9.54
N HIS A 127 -11.46 1.20 8.87
CA HIS A 127 -12.34 2.00 8.00
C HIS A 127 -12.26 1.57 6.53
N ILE A 128 -11.36 0.66 6.17
CA ILE A 128 -11.36 0.02 4.85
C ILE A 128 -12.31 -1.16 4.90
N SER A 129 -13.21 -1.30 3.93
CA SER A 129 -14.18 -2.41 3.91
C SER A 129 -13.58 -3.70 3.35
N ASP A 130 -12.78 -3.59 2.29
CA ASP A 130 -12.17 -4.71 1.58
C ASP A 130 -11.12 -4.16 0.58
N PHE A 131 -10.31 -5.06 0.01
CA PHE A 131 -9.29 -4.77 -1.00
C PHE A 131 -9.33 -5.83 -2.10
N TRP A 132 -9.08 -5.46 -3.35
CA TRP A 132 -9.03 -6.37 -4.49
C TRP A 132 -7.94 -5.98 -5.48
N VAL A 133 -7.43 -6.98 -6.18
CA VAL A 133 -6.76 -6.81 -7.47
C VAL A 133 -7.75 -7.18 -8.57
N LEU A 134 -8.01 -6.25 -9.47
CA LEU A 134 -8.94 -6.45 -10.57
C LEU A 134 -8.21 -7.04 -11.79
N THR A 135 -8.93 -7.75 -12.66
CA THR A 135 -8.36 -8.54 -13.75
C THR A 135 -8.36 -7.82 -15.10
N GLU A 136 -8.53 -6.50 -15.14
CA GLU A 136 -8.52 -5.75 -16.39
C GLU A 136 -7.10 -5.60 -16.96
N THR A 137 -6.90 -6.10 -18.17
CA THR A 137 -5.58 -6.18 -18.84
C THR A 137 -5.31 -5.00 -19.77
N PHE A 138 -5.67 -3.78 -19.37
CA PHE A 138 -5.38 -2.57 -20.17
C PHE A 138 -3.90 -2.18 -20.16
N SER A 139 -3.13 -2.74 -19.23
CA SER A 139 -1.70 -2.54 -19.01
C SER A 139 -1.09 -3.87 -18.54
N ASP A 140 0.24 -3.93 -18.47
CA ASP A 140 0.95 -4.99 -17.74
C ASP A 140 0.70 -4.88 -16.22
N HIS A 141 0.23 -3.73 -15.73
CA HIS A 141 -0.26 -3.54 -14.36
C HIS A 141 -1.76 -3.79 -14.26
N LEU A 142 -2.15 -4.57 -13.26
CA LEU A 142 -3.53 -4.86 -12.88
C LEU A 142 -4.01 -3.83 -11.84
N PRO A 143 -5.23 -3.28 -11.96
CA PRO A 143 -5.72 -2.27 -11.02
C PRO A 143 -5.86 -2.83 -9.60
N ILE A 144 -5.39 -2.07 -8.61
CA ILE A 144 -5.70 -2.30 -7.20
C ILE A 144 -6.87 -1.40 -6.77
N THR A 145 -7.76 -1.93 -5.94
CA THR A 145 -8.93 -1.18 -5.45
C THR A 145 -9.24 -1.51 -4.00
N PHE A 146 -9.80 -0.56 -3.28
CA PHE A 146 -10.22 -0.70 -1.89
C PHE A 146 -11.48 0.11 -1.63
N GLY A 147 -12.33 -0.36 -0.73
CA GLY A 147 -13.56 0.33 -0.36
C GLY A 147 -13.40 1.14 0.92
N VAL A 148 -13.89 2.39 0.91
CA VAL A 148 -14.01 3.22 2.11
C VAL A 148 -15.49 3.56 2.30
N PRO A 149 -16.19 3.00 3.31
CA PRO A 149 -17.57 3.33 3.58
C PRO A 149 -17.72 4.81 3.95
N MET A 150 -18.52 5.56 3.17
CA MET A 150 -18.91 6.92 3.53
C MET A 150 -20.31 6.88 4.15
N GLY A 151 -20.40 7.05 5.47
CA GLY A 151 -21.66 7.38 6.16
C GLY A 151 -21.81 8.90 6.33
N ASP A 152 -22.95 9.36 6.87
CA ASP A 152 -23.22 10.79 7.15
C ASP A 152 -22.25 11.45 8.16
N GLY A 153 -21.33 10.68 8.75
CA GLY A 153 -20.18 11.14 9.54
C GLY A 153 -18.87 10.40 9.18
N GLY A 154 -18.79 9.85 7.97
CA GLY A 154 -17.66 9.09 7.45
C GLY A 154 -16.37 9.93 7.34
N PRO A 155 -15.25 9.28 7.01
CA PRO A 155 -13.99 9.98 6.95
C PRO A 155 -13.98 11.07 5.88
N SER A 156 -13.42 12.23 6.22
CA SER A 156 -13.11 13.28 5.24
C SER A 156 -11.93 12.80 4.40
N VAL A 157 -11.99 12.95 3.08
CA VAL A 157 -10.92 12.51 2.18
C VAL A 157 -10.27 13.71 1.48
N SER A 158 -8.98 13.93 1.72
CA SER A 158 -8.16 14.90 1.00
C SER A 158 -7.16 14.20 0.09
N LEU A 159 -7.09 14.64 -1.17
CA LEU A 159 -6.05 14.21 -2.10
C LEU A 159 -4.78 15.03 -1.84
N LEU A 160 -3.68 14.37 -1.49
CA LEU A 160 -2.40 15.05 -1.30
C LEU A 160 -1.71 15.31 -2.65
N PRO A 161 -0.90 16.39 -2.76
CA PRO A 161 -0.19 16.71 -3.99
C PRO A 161 0.67 15.53 -4.42
N ARG A 162 0.48 15.13 -5.69
CA ARG A 162 1.27 14.08 -6.33
C ARG A 162 2.76 14.43 -6.23
N LEU A 163 3.60 13.47 -5.83
CA LEU A 163 5.04 13.55 -6.09
C LEU A 163 5.20 13.79 -7.60
N ARG A 164 5.82 14.92 -7.96
CA ARG A 164 5.94 15.31 -9.36
C ARG A 164 6.93 14.37 -10.03
N TRP A 165 6.45 13.62 -11.03
CA TRP A 165 7.31 12.97 -11.99
C TRP A 165 8.06 14.05 -12.79
N ASP A 166 9.38 14.12 -12.65
CA ASP A 166 10.24 14.96 -13.49
C ASP A 166 10.80 14.07 -14.63
N PRO A 167 10.34 14.22 -15.89
CA PRO A 167 10.89 13.47 -17.02
C PRO A 167 12.38 13.72 -17.26
N ASN A 168 12.96 14.76 -16.67
CA ASN A 168 14.29 15.26 -16.98
C ASN A 168 15.30 15.14 -15.82
N ARG A 169 14.98 14.37 -14.77
CA ARG A 169 15.92 14.03 -13.69
C ARG A 169 16.29 12.56 -13.72
#